data_AF-A0A353WUB1-F1
#
_entry.id   AF-A0A353WUB1-F1
#
_cell.length_a   1.000
_cell.length_b   1.000
_cell.length_c   1.000
_cell.angle_alpha   90.00
_cell.angle_beta   90.00
_cell.angle_gamma   90.00
#
_symmetry.space_group_name_H-M   'P 1'
#
loop_
_entity.id
_entity.type
_entity.pdbx_description
1 polymer ?
#
loop_
_entity_poly.entity_id
_entity_poly.type
_entity_poly.pdbx_seq_one_letter_code
_entity_poly.pdbx_strand_id
1 'polypeptide(L)'
;MISCATPKEKDQSTSGITEVEPEAKLSKDDLPNVDCKLDYYLMHDSVSKEAIEFWKGERKPTDDDATTKVFNELNSKPDEVRPFYFVLVSKLMDKTDGALADLAIHTTYRFVFEEHTQEFFSYTNKENCFINDHYFSYSNWAEHLGGALSMRCDTGENYDECISKYFVELKKKCPSCDVETLQLRLRGWL
;
A
#
# COMPACT_ATOMS: atom_id res chain seq x y z
N MET A 1 -57.70 -27.30 30.99
CA MET A 1 -57.26 -28.06 29.81
C MET A 1 -57.18 -27.08 28.65
N ILE A 2 -55.99 -26.57 28.33
CA ILE A 2 -55.78 -25.58 27.27
C ILE A 2 -54.81 -26.23 26.28
N SER A 3 -55.34 -26.49 25.08
CA SER A 3 -54.68 -27.17 23.97
C SER A 3 -53.69 -26.20 23.30
N CYS A 4 -52.42 -26.60 23.19
CA CYS A 4 -51.41 -25.87 22.42
C CYS A 4 -51.43 -26.38 20.97
N ALA A 5 -51.75 -25.48 20.03
CA ALA A 5 -51.58 -25.72 18.60
C ALA A 5 -50.23 -25.16 18.14
N THR A 6 -49.44 -25.99 17.47
CA THR A 6 -48.16 -25.63 16.84
C THR A 6 -48.39 -24.86 15.53
N PRO A 7 -47.60 -23.80 15.23
CA PRO A 7 -47.54 -23.21 13.91
C PRO A 7 -46.54 -23.92 13.00
N LYS A 8 -46.90 -23.97 11.72
CA LYS A 8 -46.25 -24.65 10.60
C LYS A 8 -44.93 -24.00 10.15
N GLU A 9 -43.99 -24.86 9.81
CA GLU A 9 -42.84 -24.63 8.91
C GLU A 9 -43.26 -23.91 7.62
N LYS A 10 -42.46 -22.91 7.21
CA LYS A 10 -42.38 -22.42 5.84
C LYS A 10 -40.95 -22.01 5.48
N ASP A 11 -40.39 -22.80 4.58
CA ASP A 11 -39.71 -22.45 3.33
C ASP A 11 -38.50 -21.50 3.34
N GLN A 12 -37.35 -22.14 3.10
CA GLN A 12 -36.40 -21.85 2.03
C GLN A 12 -36.08 -20.38 1.73
N SER A 13 -35.00 -19.89 2.34
CA SER A 13 -34.24 -18.74 1.85
C SER A 13 -33.04 -19.25 1.04
N THR A 14 -33.11 -19.06 -0.27
CA THR A 14 -32.07 -19.41 -1.24
C THR A 14 -30.98 -18.35 -1.17
N SER A 15 -29.80 -18.74 -0.66
CA SER A 15 -28.59 -17.93 -0.65
C SER A 15 -28.08 -17.74 -2.09
N GLY A 16 -28.28 -16.55 -2.65
CA GLY A 16 -27.64 -16.13 -3.89
C GLY A 16 -26.14 -15.95 -3.66
N ILE A 17 -25.36 -16.90 -4.17
CA ILE A 17 -23.91 -16.75 -4.30
C ILE A 17 -23.71 -15.86 -5.52
N THR A 18 -23.36 -14.60 -5.28
CA THR A 18 -22.86 -13.70 -6.33
C THR A 18 -21.52 -14.25 -6.79
N GLU A 19 -21.43 -14.65 -8.05
CA GLU A 19 -20.15 -14.95 -8.70
C GLU A 19 -19.29 -13.69 -8.63
N VAL A 20 -18.21 -13.77 -7.85
CA VAL A 20 -17.18 -12.74 -7.82
C VAL A 20 -16.50 -12.78 -9.19
N GLU A 21 -16.63 -11.69 -9.96
CA GLU A 21 -15.92 -11.53 -11.23
C GLU A 21 -14.42 -11.78 -11.00
N PRO A 22 -13.77 -12.60 -11.84
CA PRO A 22 -12.35 -12.85 -11.71
C PRO A 22 -11.58 -11.55 -11.92
N GLU A 23 -10.83 -11.13 -10.91
CA GLU A 23 -9.93 -9.98 -10.97
C GLU A 23 -9.10 -10.06 -12.26
N ALA A 24 -9.24 -9.03 -13.09
CA ALA A 24 -8.56 -8.94 -14.38
C ALA A 24 -7.05 -9.07 -14.14
N LYS A 25 -6.43 -10.06 -14.81
CA LYS A 25 -4.97 -10.21 -14.80
C LYS A 25 -4.39 -8.99 -15.53
N LEU A 26 -3.89 -8.03 -14.76
CA LEU A 26 -3.19 -6.85 -15.26
C LEU A 26 -1.97 -7.33 -16.07
N SER A 27 -1.94 -7.03 -17.38
CA SER A 27 -0.80 -7.37 -18.22
C SER A 27 0.39 -6.50 -17.83
N LYS A 28 1.62 -7.02 -17.96
CA LYS A 28 2.83 -6.20 -17.83
C LYS A 28 2.86 -5.03 -18.82
N ASP A 29 2.14 -5.15 -19.94
CA ASP A 29 2.02 -4.12 -20.97
C ASP A 29 0.92 -3.08 -20.66
N ASP A 30 0.05 -3.35 -19.67
CA ASP A 30 -1.01 -2.43 -19.21
C ASP A 30 -0.53 -1.52 -18.07
N LEU A 31 0.65 -1.77 -17.52
CA LEU A 31 1.26 -0.86 -16.57
C LEU A 31 1.55 0.45 -17.32
N PRO A 32 1.06 1.60 -16.83
CA PRO A 32 1.28 2.87 -17.50
C PRO A 32 2.78 3.01 -17.74
N ASN A 33 3.17 3.25 -19.00
CA ASN A 33 4.53 3.65 -19.32
C ASN A 33 4.77 4.94 -18.55
N VAL A 34 5.43 4.83 -17.39
CA VAL A 34 5.52 5.94 -16.45
C VAL A 34 6.55 6.90 -17.00
N ASP A 35 6.10 7.74 -17.93
CA ASP A 35 6.90 8.80 -18.51
C ASP A 35 7.35 9.67 -17.35
N CYS A 36 8.67 9.74 -17.13
CA CYS A 36 9.35 10.33 -15.99
C CYS A 36 9.21 11.85 -15.92
N LYS A 37 8.21 12.39 -16.60
CA LYS A 37 7.86 13.79 -16.72
C LYS A 37 7.17 14.21 -15.45
N LEU A 38 7.98 14.55 -14.46
CA LEU A 38 7.49 15.18 -13.24
C LEU A 38 6.55 16.36 -13.52
N ASP A 39 6.84 17.15 -14.55
CA ASP A 39 6.01 18.27 -14.99
C ASP A 39 4.58 17.86 -15.33
N TYR A 40 4.38 16.65 -15.88
CA TYR A 40 3.05 16.12 -16.17
C TYR A 40 2.23 15.99 -14.88
N TYR A 41 2.81 15.43 -13.81
CA TYR A 41 2.13 15.29 -12.52
C TYR A 41 1.84 16.64 -11.87
N LEU A 42 2.77 17.59 -11.95
CA LEU A 42 2.60 18.91 -11.35
C LEU A 42 1.48 19.73 -12.01
N MET A 43 1.08 19.37 -13.23
CA MET A 43 -0.03 19.99 -13.97
C MET A 43 -1.31 19.14 -13.96
N HIS A 44 -1.29 17.95 -13.37
CA HIS A 44 -2.40 17.01 -13.43
C HIS A 44 -3.48 17.35 -12.40
N ASP A 45 -4.74 17.51 -12.83
CA ASP A 45 -5.86 17.97 -11.98
C ASP A 45 -6.15 17.06 -10.76
N SER A 46 -5.76 15.79 -10.84
CA SER A 46 -5.90 14.83 -9.71
C SER A 46 -4.80 14.95 -8.64
N VAL A 47 -3.71 15.69 -8.92
CA VAL A 47 -2.66 15.96 -7.95
C VAL A 47 -3.09 17.12 -7.05
N SER A 48 -3.07 16.89 -5.74
CA SER A 48 -3.52 17.90 -4.78
C SER A 48 -2.53 19.06 -4.69
N LYS A 49 -3.07 20.24 -4.33
CA LYS A 49 -2.24 21.42 -4.09
C LYS A 49 -1.22 21.15 -2.98
N GLU A 50 -1.63 20.46 -1.92
CA GLU A 50 -0.75 20.11 -0.80
C GLU A 50 0.41 19.22 -1.26
N ALA A 51 0.14 18.22 -2.11
CA ALA A 51 1.18 17.36 -2.66
C ALA A 51 2.21 18.15 -3.50
N ILE A 52 1.75 19.13 -4.28
CA ILE A 52 2.63 20.04 -5.03
C ILE A 52 3.48 20.90 -4.08
N GLU A 53 2.87 21.45 -3.02
CA GLU A 53 3.58 22.26 -2.01
C GLU A 53 4.68 21.45 -1.28
N PHE A 54 4.39 20.20 -0.89
CA PHE A 54 5.40 19.31 -0.30
C PHE A 54 6.48 18.94 -1.31
N TRP A 55 6.10 18.64 -2.56
CA TRP A 55 7.05 18.29 -3.60
C TRP A 55 8.10 19.39 -3.82
N LYS A 56 7.63 20.64 -3.93
CA LYS A 56 8.46 21.84 -4.10
C LYS A 56 9.23 22.24 -2.82
N GLY A 57 8.93 21.62 -1.68
CA GLY A 57 9.51 21.98 -0.39
C GLY A 57 8.99 23.29 0.18
N GLU A 58 7.87 23.80 -0.34
CA GLU A 58 7.17 24.99 0.17
C GLU A 58 6.48 24.68 1.51
N ARG A 59 6.16 23.39 1.74
CA ARG A 59 5.62 22.86 3.00
C ARG A 59 6.51 21.76 3.55
N LYS A 60 6.71 21.74 4.88
CA LYS A 60 7.42 20.66 5.59
C LYS A 60 6.40 19.71 6.22
N PRO A 61 6.65 18.39 6.25
CA PRO A 61 5.75 17.45 6.91
C PRO A 61 5.70 17.76 8.41
N THR A 62 4.49 17.84 8.94
CA THR A 62 4.18 18.04 10.37
C THR A 62 2.95 17.21 10.71
N ASP A 63 2.67 16.99 11.99
CA ASP A 63 1.43 16.31 12.43
C ASP A 63 0.19 17.19 12.19
N ASP A 64 -0.19 17.33 10.91
CA ASP A 64 -1.31 18.12 10.45
C ASP A 64 -2.13 17.39 9.37
N ASP A 65 -3.33 17.92 9.11
CA ASP A 65 -4.28 17.33 8.17
C ASP A 65 -3.72 17.27 6.74
N ALA A 66 -2.86 18.21 6.35
CA ALA A 66 -2.29 18.23 5.00
C ALA A 66 -1.29 17.10 4.79
N THR A 67 -0.42 16.86 5.77
CA THR A 67 0.52 15.73 5.74
C THR A 67 -0.26 14.42 5.73
N THR A 68 -1.23 14.28 6.64
CA THR A 68 -2.13 13.11 6.70
C THR A 68 -2.87 12.87 5.38
N LYS A 69 -3.37 13.94 4.75
CA LYS A 69 -4.04 13.87 3.45
C LYS A 69 -3.10 13.32 2.38
N VAL A 70 -1.89 13.85 2.26
CA VAL A 70 -0.93 13.43 1.22
C VAL A 70 -0.50 11.97 1.37
N PHE A 71 -0.27 11.50 2.60
CA PHE A 71 -0.04 10.07 2.86
C PHE A 71 -1.24 9.21 2.42
N ASN A 72 -2.46 9.64 2.74
CA ASN A 72 -3.67 8.93 2.31
C ASN A 72 -3.88 8.91 0.80
N GLU A 73 -3.50 9.99 0.11
CA GLU A 73 -3.64 10.12 -1.34
C GLU A 73 -2.82 9.08 -2.12
N LEU A 74 -1.73 8.54 -1.54
CA LEU A 74 -1.02 7.39 -2.12
C LEU A 74 -1.95 6.19 -2.38
N ASN A 75 -2.92 5.96 -1.50
CA ASN A 75 -3.79 4.79 -1.57
C ASN A 75 -5.13 5.09 -2.27
N SER A 76 -5.58 6.34 -2.28
CA SER A 76 -6.91 6.71 -2.78
C SER A 76 -6.94 7.34 -4.17
N LYS A 77 -5.79 7.70 -4.74
CA LYS A 77 -5.72 8.36 -6.06
C LYS A 77 -5.68 7.34 -7.20
N PRO A 78 -6.07 7.73 -8.43
CA PRO A 78 -6.06 6.84 -9.58
C PRO A 78 -4.63 6.46 -10.01
N ASP A 79 -4.51 5.33 -10.70
CA ASP A 79 -3.24 4.74 -11.16
C ASP A 79 -2.38 5.70 -11.96
N GLU A 80 -3.03 6.62 -12.68
CA GLU A 80 -2.38 7.65 -13.51
C GLU A 80 -1.45 8.56 -12.71
N VAL A 81 -1.82 8.96 -11.48
CA VAL A 81 -1.03 9.89 -10.65
C VAL A 81 -0.36 9.22 -9.45
N ARG A 82 -0.73 7.98 -9.14
CA ARG A 82 -0.18 7.26 -7.99
C ARG A 82 1.35 7.14 -7.98
N PRO A 83 2.05 6.99 -9.13
CA PRO A 83 3.51 6.99 -9.14
C PRO A 83 4.10 8.27 -8.53
N PHE A 84 3.49 9.43 -8.76
CA PHE A 84 3.93 10.68 -8.14
C PHE A 84 3.76 10.66 -6.62
N TYR A 85 2.61 10.19 -6.12
CA TYR A 85 2.38 10.07 -4.68
C TYR A 85 3.31 9.04 -4.04
N PHE A 86 3.63 7.95 -4.73
CA PHE A 86 4.58 6.95 -4.25
C PHE A 86 5.96 7.57 -3.99
N VAL A 87 6.43 8.38 -4.93
CA VAL A 87 7.70 9.10 -4.83
C VAL A 87 7.65 10.17 -3.74
N LEU A 88 6.57 10.95 -3.71
CA LEU A 88 6.40 12.00 -2.71
C LEU A 88 6.37 11.42 -1.29
N VAL A 89 5.59 10.36 -1.05
CA VAL A 89 5.53 9.69 0.25
C VAL A 89 6.90 9.10 0.61
N SER A 90 7.61 8.47 -0.34
CA SER A 90 8.98 8.00 -0.13
C SER A 90 9.89 9.11 0.39
N LYS A 91 9.82 10.30 -0.20
CA LYS A 91 10.61 11.47 0.23
C LYS A 91 10.18 12.01 1.60
N LEU A 92 8.89 11.92 1.93
CA LEU A 92 8.38 12.40 3.22
C LEU A 92 8.76 11.45 4.36
N MET A 93 8.80 10.14 4.13
CA MET A 93 9.22 9.11 5.11
C MET A 93 10.61 9.41 5.69
N ASP A 94 11.55 9.94 4.89
CA ASP A 94 12.89 10.36 5.33
C ASP A 94 12.90 11.49 6.37
N LYS A 95 11.73 12.09 6.61
CA LYS A 95 11.51 13.24 7.50
C LYS A 95 10.48 12.93 8.58
N THR A 96 9.91 11.74 8.61
CA THR A 96 8.92 11.37 9.62
C THR A 96 9.58 10.90 10.91
N ASP A 97 9.09 11.39 12.03
CA ASP A 97 9.38 10.92 13.38
C ASP A 97 8.08 10.89 14.21
N GLY A 98 8.10 10.21 15.36
CA GLY A 98 6.96 10.13 16.28
C GLY A 98 5.64 9.77 15.58
N ALA A 99 4.62 10.61 15.73
CA ALA A 99 3.29 10.39 15.14
C ALA A 99 3.30 10.30 13.60
N LEU A 100 4.23 10.99 12.93
CA LEU A 100 4.35 10.89 11.48
C LEU A 100 4.95 9.57 11.02
N ALA A 101 5.82 8.97 11.84
CA ALA A 101 6.36 7.64 11.55
C ALA A 101 5.23 6.59 11.63
N ASP A 102 4.32 6.70 12.61
CA ASP A 102 3.15 5.82 12.71
C ASP A 102 2.22 5.97 11.50
N LEU A 103 1.96 7.21 11.05
CA LEU A 103 1.21 7.48 9.81
C LEU A 103 1.88 6.83 8.59
N ALA A 104 3.20 6.97 8.46
CA ALA A 104 3.96 6.38 7.36
C ALA A 104 3.93 4.84 7.41
N ILE A 105 4.06 4.24 8.59
CA ILE A 105 3.95 2.80 8.83
C ILE A 105 2.59 2.28 8.37
N HIS A 106 1.49 2.92 8.80
CA HIS A 106 0.15 2.52 8.37
C HIS A 106 -0.07 2.69 6.86
N THR A 107 0.41 3.80 6.29
CA THR A 107 0.25 4.11 4.87
C THR A 107 0.98 3.11 3.98
N THR A 108 2.23 2.79 4.32
CA THR A 108 3.06 1.83 3.57
C THR A 108 2.53 0.41 3.68
N TYR A 109 2.06 0.01 4.87
CA TYR A 109 1.43 -1.29 5.06
C TYR A 109 0.20 -1.46 4.17
N ARG A 110 -0.73 -0.50 4.19
CA ARG A 110 -1.94 -0.53 3.37
C ARG A 110 -1.58 -0.62 1.88
N PHE A 111 -0.63 0.20 1.45
CA PHE A 111 -0.19 0.22 0.06
C PHE A 111 0.38 -1.14 -0.39
N VAL A 112 1.27 -1.75 0.38
CA VAL A 112 1.97 -2.97 -0.03
C VAL A 112 1.18 -4.24 0.21
N PHE A 113 0.57 -4.38 1.39
CA PHE A 113 -0.05 -5.63 1.81
C PHE A 113 -1.55 -5.68 1.58
N GLU A 114 -2.25 -4.55 1.47
CA GLU A 114 -3.71 -4.52 1.36
C GLU A 114 -4.17 -4.21 -0.06
N GLU A 115 -3.73 -3.09 -0.64
CA GLU A 115 -4.38 -2.51 -1.82
C GLU A 115 -3.57 -2.59 -3.12
N HIS A 116 -2.28 -2.20 -3.10
CA HIS A 116 -1.51 -1.87 -4.32
C HIS A 116 -0.24 -2.72 -4.45
N THR A 117 -0.32 -4.00 -4.09
CA THR A 117 0.84 -4.91 -4.06
C THR A 117 1.61 -4.95 -5.38
N GLN A 118 0.92 -5.13 -6.51
CA GLN A 118 1.57 -5.26 -7.82
C GLN A 118 2.28 -3.97 -8.23
N GLU A 119 1.67 -2.83 -7.91
CA GLU A 119 2.22 -1.51 -8.21
C GLU A 119 3.45 -1.21 -7.39
N PHE A 120 3.47 -1.58 -6.10
CA PHE A 120 4.69 -1.50 -5.30
C PHE A 120 5.87 -2.17 -5.98
N PHE A 121 5.70 -3.40 -6.49
CA PHE A 121 6.79 -4.09 -7.18
C PHE A 121 7.09 -3.50 -8.56
N SER A 122 6.12 -2.94 -9.27
CA SER A 122 6.38 -2.26 -10.54
C SER A 122 7.14 -0.94 -10.35
N TYR A 123 6.82 -0.19 -9.30
CA TYR A 123 7.46 1.07 -8.94
C TYR A 123 8.86 0.88 -8.36
N THR A 124 9.11 -0.29 -7.77
CA THR A 124 10.40 -0.64 -7.16
C THR A 124 11.32 -1.49 -8.05
N ASN A 125 10.90 -1.77 -9.29
CA ASN A 125 11.78 -2.35 -10.30
C ASN A 125 12.81 -1.30 -10.81
N LYS A 126 14.10 -1.66 -10.85
CA LYS A 126 15.24 -0.78 -11.19
C LYS A 126 15.17 -0.11 -12.56
N GLU A 127 14.31 -0.61 -13.44
CA GLU A 127 14.06 -0.01 -14.76
C GLU A 127 13.15 1.22 -14.68
N ASN A 128 12.53 1.47 -13.52
CA ASN A 128 11.65 2.60 -13.28
C ASN A 128 12.46 3.83 -12.84
N CYS A 129 12.18 4.97 -13.46
CA CYS A 129 12.97 6.20 -13.30
C CYS A 129 12.80 6.93 -11.97
N PHE A 130 11.88 6.47 -11.12
CA PHE A 130 11.75 6.93 -9.74
C PHE A 130 12.76 6.30 -8.78
N ILE A 131 13.48 5.28 -9.24
CA ILE A 131 14.56 4.61 -8.51
C ILE A 131 15.92 5.06 -9.05
N ASN A 132 16.11 6.37 -9.13
CA ASN A 132 17.42 6.94 -8.93
C ASN A 132 17.59 7.18 -7.43
N ASP A 133 18.82 7.05 -6.90
CA ASP A 133 19.16 7.09 -5.46
C ASP A 133 18.68 8.36 -4.71
N HIS A 134 18.02 9.30 -5.39
CA HIS A 134 17.53 10.56 -4.86
C HIS A 134 16.08 10.55 -4.37
N TYR A 135 15.20 9.68 -4.88
CA TYR A 135 13.76 9.78 -4.57
C TYR A 135 13.14 8.55 -3.93
N PHE A 136 13.77 7.38 -4.07
CA PHE A 136 13.29 6.15 -3.46
C PHE A 136 14.42 5.45 -2.70
N SER A 137 14.22 5.24 -1.39
CA SER A 137 15.09 4.43 -0.56
C SER A 137 14.39 3.12 -0.22
N TYR A 138 14.88 2.02 -0.82
CA TYR A 138 14.42 0.68 -0.46
C TYR A 138 14.59 0.41 1.04
N SER A 139 15.65 0.95 1.65
CA SER A 139 15.92 0.77 3.07
C SER A 139 14.86 1.45 3.93
N ASN A 140 14.41 2.66 3.55
CA ASN A 140 13.40 3.39 4.32
C ASN A 140 12.04 2.72 4.19
N TRP A 141 11.69 2.22 2.98
CA TRP A 141 10.51 1.39 2.82
C TRP A 141 10.58 0.09 3.60
N ALA A 142 11.72 -0.60 3.58
CA ALA A 142 11.90 -1.82 4.37
C ALA A 142 11.76 -1.53 5.88
N GLU A 143 12.35 -0.44 6.39
CA GLU A 143 12.21 -0.05 7.80
C GLU A 143 10.74 0.16 8.19
N HIS A 144 9.97 0.91 7.41
CA HIS A 144 8.56 1.18 7.72
C HIS A 144 7.66 -0.04 7.57
N LEU A 145 7.91 -0.89 6.56
CA LEU A 145 7.19 -2.16 6.40
C LEU A 145 7.55 -3.14 7.54
N GLY A 146 8.81 -3.18 7.98
CA GLY A 146 9.25 -3.96 9.13
C GLY A 146 8.58 -3.49 10.42
N GLY A 147 8.53 -2.17 10.62
CA GLY A 147 7.75 -1.52 11.68
C GLY A 147 6.28 -1.93 11.65
N ALA A 148 5.64 -1.86 10.48
CA ALA A 148 4.25 -2.26 10.31
C ALA A 148 4.01 -3.73 10.67
N LEU A 149 4.86 -4.62 10.16
CA LEU A 149 4.78 -6.05 10.47
C LEU A 149 5.00 -6.30 11.97
N SER A 150 5.96 -5.60 12.59
CA SER A 150 6.20 -5.71 14.04
C SER A 150 4.97 -5.33 14.88
N MET A 151 4.19 -4.34 14.45
CA MET A 151 2.95 -3.93 15.12
C MET A 151 1.79 -4.90 14.90
N ARG A 152 1.85 -5.73 13.86
CA ARG A 152 0.82 -6.72 13.52
C ARG A 152 1.10 -8.11 14.10
N CYS A 153 2.35 -8.44 14.35
CA CYS A 153 2.71 -9.69 14.99
C CYS A 153 2.34 -9.66 16.47
N ASP A 154 1.60 -10.66 16.93
CA ASP A 154 1.16 -10.74 18.31
C ASP A 154 2.34 -10.90 19.28
N THR A 155 2.22 -10.30 20.47
CA THR A 155 3.22 -10.46 21.52
C THR A 155 3.35 -11.93 21.91
N GLY A 156 4.52 -12.54 21.63
CA GLY A 156 4.82 -13.94 21.94
C GLY A 156 4.78 -14.88 20.73
N GLU A 157 4.36 -14.42 19.56
CA GLU A 157 4.56 -15.16 18.32
C GLU A 157 6.05 -15.15 17.92
N ASN A 158 6.51 -16.22 17.27
CA ASN A 158 7.81 -16.19 16.62
C ASN A 158 7.75 -15.18 15.45
N TYR A 159 8.53 -14.12 15.56
CA TYR A 159 8.48 -13.01 14.62
C TYR A 159 8.79 -13.43 13.16
N ASP A 160 9.73 -14.36 12.96
CA ASP A 160 10.03 -14.92 11.63
C ASP A 160 8.85 -15.70 11.05
N GLU A 161 8.13 -16.45 11.89
CA GLU A 161 6.94 -17.19 11.48
C GLU A 161 5.81 -16.22 11.09
N CYS A 162 5.57 -15.20 11.91
CA CYS A 162 4.58 -14.16 11.64
C CYS A 162 4.85 -13.49 10.28
N ILE A 163 6.07 -12.97 10.08
CA ILE A 163 6.46 -12.31 8.83
C ILE A 163 6.35 -13.25 7.63
N SER A 164 6.71 -14.53 7.80
CA SER A 164 6.62 -15.51 6.72
C SER A 164 5.18 -15.69 6.23
N LYS A 165 4.16 -15.58 7.10
CA LYS A 165 2.74 -15.60 6.71
C LYS A 165 2.41 -14.44 5.76
N TYR A 166 2.90 -13.24 6.07
CA TYR A 166 2.69 -12.07 5.21
C TYR A 166 3.33 -12.21 3.84
N PHE A 167 4.53 -12.78 3.75
CA PHE A 167 5.18 -13.01 2.45
C PHE A 167 4.50 -14.09 1.62
N VAL A 168 3.94 -15.12 2.27
CA VAL A 168 3.09 -16.11 1.59
C VAL A 168 1.86 -15.45 0.98
N GLU A 169 1.19 -14.56 1.73
CA GLU A 169 0.02 -13.82 1.20
C GLU A 169 0.40 -12.84 0.09
N LEU A 170 1.51 -12.11 0.22
CA LEU A 170 2.08 -11.27 -0.84
C LEU A 170 2.32 -12.05 -2.13
N LYS A 171 2.92 -13.24 -2.04
CA LYS A 171 3.20 -14.07 -3.21
C LYS A 171 1.92 -14.59 -3.87
N LYS A 172 0.87 -14.84 -3.10
CA LYS A 172 -0.46 -15.18 -3.65
C LYS A 172 -1.06 -14.00 -4.42
N LYS A 173 -0.99 -12.79 -3.87
CA LYS A 173 -1.50 -11.55 -4.50
C LYS A 173 -0.71 -11.14 -5.74
N CYS A 174 0.59 -11.39 -5.75
CA CYS A 174 1.43 -11.15 -6.91
C CYS A 174 2.42 -12.29 -7.16
N PRO A 175 2.00 -13.34 -7.90
CA PRO A 175 2.85 -14.49 -8.19
C PRO A 175 4.09 -14.16 -9.01
N SER A 176 4.02 -13.11 -9.84
CA SER A 176 5.10 -12.62 -10.70
C SER A 176 6.05 -11.63 -10.02
N CYS A 177 5.73 -11.18 -8.80
CA CYS A 177 6.55 -10.24 -8.07
C CYS A 177 7.78 -10.91 -7.42
N ASP A 178 8.87 -10.15 -7.33
CA ASP A 178 10.11 -10.52 -6.64
C ASP A 178 9.99 -10.30 -5.13
N VAL A 179 9.07 -11.05 -4.52
CA VAL A 179 8.77 -11.02 -3.09
C VAL A 179 10.00 -11.44 -2.27
N GLU A 180 10.82 -12.32 -2.83
CA GLU A 180 12.04 -12.84 -2.22
C GLU A 180 13.07 -11.73 -1.97
N THR A 181 13.28 -10.81 -2.92
CA THR A 181 14.14 -9.63 -2.72
C THR A 181 13.62 -8.72 -1.61
N LEU A 182 12.30 -8.48 -1.57
CA LEU A 182 11.69 -7.68 -0.49
C LEU A 182 11.89 -8.34 0.87
N GLN A 183 11.70 -9.66 0.95
CA GLN A 183 11.91 -10.45 2.17
C GLN A 183 13.35 -10.42 2.65
N LEU A 184 14.33 -10.57 1.76
CA LEU A 184 15.74 -10.49 2.11
C LEU A 184 16.12 -9.10 2.66
N ARG A 185 15.58 -8.03 2.06
CA ARG A 185 15.83 -6.66 2.54
C ARG A 185 15.20 -6.39 3.89
N LEU A 186 13.98 -6.88 4.11
CA LEU A 186 13.28 -6.74 5.38
C LEU A 186 14.02 -7.48 6.51
N ARG A 187 14.53 -8.69 6.26
CA ARG A 187 15.34 -9.43 7.24
C ARG A 187 16.68 -8.77 7.57
N GLY A 188 17.23 -7.94 6.69
CA GLY A 188 18.44 -7.18 6.99
C GLY A 188 18.26 -6.07 8.02
N TRP A 189 17.01 -5.74 8.36
CA TRP A 189 16.61 -4.69 9.30
C TRP A 189 16.14 -5.21 10.66
N LEU A 190 15.89 -6.52 10.78
CA LEU A 190 15.35 -7.17 11.98
C LEU A 190 16.47 -7.83 12.78
#